data_AF-G9KVM5-F1
#
_entry.id   AF-G9KVM5-F1
#
_cell.length_a   1.000
_cell.length_b   1.000
_cell.length_c   1.000
_cell.angle_alpha   90.00
_cell.angle_beta   90.00
_cell.angle_gamma   90.00
#
_symmetry.space_group_name_H-M   'P 1'
#
loop_
_entity.id
_entity.type
_entity.pdbx_description
1 polymer ?
#
loop_
_entity_poly.entity_id
_entity_poly.type
_entity_poly.pdbx_seq_one_letter_code
_entity_poly.pdbx_strand_id
1 'polypeptide(L)'
;HKYLEEFPDGFYKGKLFVFDERYALSYNSDTVSECSYCGVPWDQYKLCSTPQCRQLILTCPACQQQGFTACCVTCQDKGRRLALSPTQNSFKEECECTARRPRIPSELPRQVRLPMSP
;
A
#
# COMPACT_ATOMS: atom_id res chain seq x y z
N HIS A 1 5.02 -18.33 -6.39
CA HIS A 1 5.79 -18.51 -5.14
C HIS A 1 7.00 -19.45 -5.30
N LYS A 2 7.53 -19.67 -6.53
CA LYS A 2 8.61 -20.66 -6.79
C LYS A 2 9.84 -20.51 -5.88
N TYR A 3 10.35 -19.29 -5.68
CA TYR A 3 11.50 -19.06 -4.81
C TYR A 3 11.23 -19.51 -3.36
N LEU A 4 10.03 -19.26 -2.84
CA LEU A 4 9.68 -19.63 -1.48
C LEU A 4 9.61 -21.15 -1.33
N GLU A 5 9.03 -21.84 -2.33
CA GLU A 5 8.94 -23.30 -2.34
C GLU A 5 10.31 -23.99 -2.42
N GLU A 6 11.24 -23.43 -3.22
CA GLU A 6 12.58 -24.00 -3.41
C GLU A 6 13.54 -23.66 -2.25
N PHE A 7 13.34 -22.50 -1.61
CA PHE A 7 14.20 -22.00 -0.54
C PHE A 7 13.38 -21.66 0.72
N PRO A 8 12.95 -22.67 1.52
CA PRO A 8 12.20 -22.43 2.76
C PRO A 8 13.01 -21.64 3.80
N ASP A 9 14.32 -21.87 3.87
CA ASP A 9 15.27 -21.12 4.69
C ASP A 9 15.99 -20.01 3.90
N GLY A 10 15.35 -19.54 2.81
CA GLY A 10 15.89 -18.49 1.96
C GLY A 10 15.93 -17.11 2.62
N PHE A 11 16.37 -16.11 1.86
CA PHE A 11 16.53 -14.74 2.38
C PHE A 11 15.26 -13.88 2.26
N TYR A 12 14.13 -14.48 1.90
CA TYR A 12 12.88 -13.76 1.76
C TYR A 12 12.35 -13.31 3.12
N LYS A 13 11.92 -12.05 3.23
CA LYS A 13 11.37 -11.47 4.47
C LYS A 13 10.00 -10.89 4.20
N GLY A 14 9.04 -11.19 5.07
CA GLY A 14 7.70 -10.62 5.01
C GLY A 14 6.67 -11.49 4.30
N LYS A 15 5.66 -10.82 3.76
CA LYS A 15 4.54 -11.44 3.06
C LYS A 15 4.61 -11.15 1.56
N LEU A 16 4.27 -12.15 0.76
CA LEU A 16 4.26 -12.05 -0.69
C LEU A 16 2.96 -11.40 -1.15
N PHE A 17 3.05 -10.17 -1.65
CA PHE A 17 1.89 -9.49 -2.23
C PHE A 17 1.35 -10.26 -3.44
N VAL A 18 0.04 -10.46 -3.49
CA VAL A 18 -0.68 -11.13 -4.58
C VAL A 18 -1.82 -10.25 -5.08
N PHE A 19 -2.07 -10.28 -6.39
CA PHE A 19 -3.06 -9.42 -7.06
C PHE A 19 -4.47 -10.03 -7.02
N ASP A 20 -4.94 -10.37 -5.82
CA ASP A 20 -6.30 -10.82 -5.57
C ASP A 20 -6.76 -10.38 -4.17
N GLU A 21 -7.96 -10.80 -3.76
CA GLU A 21 -8.60 -10.39 -2.49
C GLU A 21 -7.81 -10.81 -1.24
N ARG A 22 -6.85 -11.74 -1.37
CA ARG A 22 -6.00 -12.16 -0.26
C ARG A 22 -4.96 -11.08 0.08
N TYR A 23 -4.60 -10.23 -0.88
CA TYR A 23 -3.55 -9.21 -0.85
C TYR A 23 -2.13 -9.72 -0.58
N ALA A 24 -1.94 -10.67 0.34
CA ALA A 24 -0.64 -11.21 0.65
C ALA A 24 -0.71 -12.66 1.13
N LEU A 25 0.30 -13.45 0.78
CA LEU A 25 0.55 -14.78 1.33
C LEU A 25 1.60 -14.68 2.44
N SER A 26 1.29 -15.25 3.60
CA SER A 26 2.23 -15.31 4.72
C SER A 26 3.20 -16.46 4.52
N TYR A 27 4.50 -16.19 4.65
CA TYR A 27 5.54 -17.22 4.54
C TYR A 27 6.39 -17.31 5.81
N ASN A 28 6.71 -16.16 6.43
CA ASN A 28 7.37 -16.08 7.72
C ASN A 28 6.71 -15.01 8.61
N SER A 29 7.27 -14.81 9.80
CA SER A 29 6.81 -13.84 10.79
C SER A 29 7.47 -12.47 10.68
N ASP A 30 8.37 -12.26 9.72
CA ASP A 30 9.00 -10.96 9.54
C ASP A 30 7.96 -9.93 9.11
N THR A 31 8.02 -8.75 9.69
CA THR A 31 7.17 -7.62 9.29
C THR A 31 8.07 -6.56 8.65
N VAL A 32 7.90 -6.35 7.35
CA VAL A 32 8.75 -5.44 6.54
C VAL A 32 8.10 -4.09 6.25
N SER A 33 6.98 -3.81 6.92
CA SER A 33 6.19 -2.59 6.73
C SER A 33 5.63 -2.09 8.05
N GLU A 34 5.08 -0.89 8.03
CA GLU A 34 4.58 -0.20 9.22
C GLU A 34 3.19 0.37 8.99
N CYS A 35 2.49 0.62 10.09
CA CYS A 35 1.23 1.33 10.06
C CYS A 35 1.45 2.75 9.53
N SER A 36 0.69 3.15 8.51
CA SER A 36 0.81 4.45 7.86
C SER A 36 0.48 5.65 8.77
N TYR A 37 -0.08 5.41 9.96
CA TYR A 37 -0.50 6.45 10.91
C TYR A 37 0.43 6.59 12.12
N CYS A 38 0.89 5.48 12.68
CA CYS A 38 1.67 5.49 13.93
C CYS A 38 3.05 4.84 13.82
N GLY A 39 3.40 4.25 12.68
CA GLY A 39 4.72 3.64 12.45
C GLY A 39 4.95 2.30 13.16
N VAL A 40 3.97 1.76 13.90
CA VAL A 40 4.13 0.43 14.50
C VAL A 40 4.24 -0.65 13.41
N PRO A 41 5.04 -1.72 13.60
CA PRO A 41 5.13 -2.81 12.64
C PRO A 41 3.74 -3.34 12.27
N TRP A 42 3.43 -3.35 10.97
CA TRP A 42 2.15 -3.80 10.45
C TRP A 42 2.23 -4.16 8.96
N ASP A 43 1.65 -5.29 8.57
CA ASP A 43 1.74 -5.85 7.22
C ASP A 43 0.40 -6.32 6.64
N GLN A 44 -0.72 -6.02 7.30
CA GLN A 44 -2.05 -6.38 6.78
C GLN A 44 -2.66 -5.22 6.02
N TYR A 45 -2.86 -5.44 4.71
CA TYR A 45 -3.56 -4.50 3.84
C TYR A 45 -5.06 -4.49 4.11
N LYS A 46 -5.64 -3.30 4.02
CA LYS A 46 -7.09 -3.04 3.96
C LYS A 46 -7.38 -2.03 2.87
N LEU A 47 -8.60 -2.00 2.35
CA LEU A 47 -9.03 -0.91 1.47
C LEU A 47 -9.20 0.37 2.27
N CYS A 48 -8.83 1.49 1.66
CA CYS A 48 -9.21 2.82 2.11
C CYS A 48 -10.73 2.89 2.28
N SER A 49 -11.19 3.43 3.40
CA SER A 49 -12.61 3.53 3.74
C SER A 49 -13.41 4.45 2.82
N THR A 50 -12.77 5.23 1.94
CA THR A 50 -13.45 5.93 0.84
C THR A 50 -13.70 4.98 -0.33
N PRO A 51 -14.96 4.61 -0.66
CA PRO A 51 -15.25 3.57 -1.65
C PRO A 51 -14.64 3.81 -3.03
N GLN A 52 -14.61 5.07 -3.48
CA GLN A 52 -14.07 5.43 -4.78
C GLN A 52 -12.54 5.44 -4.81
N CYS A 53 -11.83 5.42 -3.68
CA CYS A 53 -10.37 5.53 -3.67
C CYS A 53 -9.66 4.21 -4.00
N ARG A 54 -10.20 3.09 -3.48
CA ARG A 54 -9.70 1.71 -3.66
C ARG A 54 -8.21 1.47 -3.36
N GLN A 55 -7.52 2.41 -2.73
CA GLN A 55 -6.13 2.21 -2.32
C GLN A 55 -6.03 1.19 -1.18
N LEU A 56 -5.01 0.34 -1.24
CA LEU A 56 -4.63 -0.49 -0.11
C LEU A 56 -3.82 0.33 0.89
N ILE A 57 -4.18 0.22 2.16
CA ILE A 57 -3.58 0.91 3.30
C ILE A 57 -3.11 -0.09 4.36
N LEU A 58 -2.10 0.29 5.13
CA LEU A 58 -1.59 -0.45 6.28
C LEU A 58 -2.01 0.32 7.54
N THR A 59 -3.12 -0.10 8.16
CA THR A 59 -3.61 0.52 9.40
C THR A 59 -3.72 -0.53 10.50
N CYS A 60 -3.02 -0.32 11.61
CA CYS A 60 -3.05 -1.25 12.74
C CYS A 60 -4.40 -1.17 13.48
N PRO A 61 -4.78 -2.20 14.26
CA PRO A 61 -6.06 -2.21 14.95
C PRO A 61 -6.27 -0.99 15.87
N ALA A 62 -5.22 -0.54 16.56
CA ALA A 62 -5.29 0.63 17.43
C ALA A 62 -5.67 1.91 16.67
N CYS A 63 -5.09 2.15 15.49
CA CYS A 63 -5.44 3.28 14.64
C CYS A 63 -6.85 3.14 14.05
N GLN A 64 -7.25 1.92 13.67
CA GLN A 64 -8.61 1.65 13.18
C GLN A 64 -9.67 1.98 14.24
N GLN A 65 -9.46 1.63 15.51
CA GLN A 65 -10.37 1.97 16.61
C GLN A 65 -10.49 3.47 16.85
N GLN A 66 -9.46 4.24 16.51
CA GLN A 66 -9.48 5.72 16.54
C GLN A 66 -10.11 6.33 15.28
N GLY A 67 -10.55 5.49 14.34
CA GLY A 67 -11.20 5.91 13.10
C GLY A 67 -10.25 6.18 11.94
N PHE A 68 -8.95 5.90 12.06
CA PHE A 68 -7.96 6.08 11.00
C PHE A 68 -8.01 4.91 9.99
N THR A 69 -8.90 5.03 9.02
CA THR A 69 -9.26 3.96 8.07
C THR A 69 -9.12 4.36 6.60
N ALA A 70 -8.61 5.56 6.32
CA ALA A 70 -8.40 6.07 4.96
C ALA A 70 -6.93 6.05 4.55
N CYS A 71 -6.61 6.44 3.31
CA CYS A 71 -5.23 6.63 2.86
C CYS A 71 -4.69 8.05 3.10
N CYS A 72 -5.58 9.01 3.40
CA CYS A 72 -5.24 10.40 3.71
C CYS A 72 -6.42 11.12 4.38
N VAL A 73 -6.15 12.32 4.92
CA VAL A 73 -7.16 13.18 5.57
C VAL A 73 -8.34 13.48 4.63
N THR A 74 -8.08 13.81 3.37
CA THR A 74 -9.15 14.09 2.40
C THR A 74 -10.07 12.89 2.18
N CYS A 75 -9.52 11.67 2.13
CA CYS A 75 -10.32 10.45 2.07
C CYS A 75 -11.06 10.20 3.38
N GLN A 76 -10.42 10.43 4.53
CA GLN A 76 -11.06 10.30 5.83
C GLN A 76 -12.32 11.20 5.94
N ASP A 77 -12.22 12.45 5.49
CA ASP A 77 -13.32 13.41 5.49
C ASP A 77 -14.44 13.02 4.50
N LYS A 78 -14.07 12.54 3.30
CA LYS A 78 -15.03 12.05 2.30
C LYS A 78 -15.81 10.84 2.82
N GLY A 79 -15.14 9.89 3.46
CA GLY A 79 -15.79 8.73 4.07
C GLY A 79 -16.81 9.12 5.14
N ARG A 80 -16.50 10.12 5.97
CA ARG A 80 -17.44 10.65 6.98
C ARG A 80 -18.67 11.32 6.36
N ARG A 81 -18.51 12.05 5.25
CA ARG A 81 -19.62 12.76 4.57
C ARG A 81 -20.58 11.81 3.86
N LEU A 82 -20.09 10.72 3.26
CA LEU A 82 -20.94 9.71 2.61
C LEU A 82 -21.92 9.05 3.59
N ALA A 83 -21.55 8.90 4.87
CA ALA A 83 -22.46 8.41 5.90
C ALA A 83 -23.64 9.36 6.20
N LEU A 84 -23.59 10.62 5.75
CA LEU A 84 -24.55 11.67 6.09
C LEU A 84 -25.45 12.10 4.91
N SER A 85 -25.10 11.79 3.66
CA SER A 85 -25.92 12.12 2.47
C SER A 85 -25.61 11.21 1.28
N PRO A 86 -26.60 10.47 0.70
CA PRO A 86 -26.37 9.58 -0.44
C PRO A 86 -26.35 10.26 -1.81
N THR A 87 -26.43 11.59 -1.89
CA THR A 87 -26.62 12.29 -3.17
C THR A 87 -25.38 12.23 -4.05
N GLN A 88 -25.57 11.60 -5.20
CA GLN A 88 -24.64 11.31 -6.28
C GLN A 88 -23.84 12.54 -6.70
N ASN A 89 -22.60 12.65 -6.23
CA ASN A 89 -21.62 13.51 -6.87
C ASN A 89 -20.66 12.61 -7.66
N SER A 90 -20.26 13.08 -8.84
CA SER A 90 -19.27 12.41 -9.70
C SER A 90 -17.91 12.39 -8.98
N PHE A 91 -17.72 11.44 -8.09
CA PHE A 91 -16.48 11.29 -7.34
C PHE A 91 -15.51 10.49 -8.18
N LYS A 92 -14.39 11.13 -8.54
CA LYS A 92 -13.25 10.50 -9.21
C LYS A 92 -12.87 9.20 -8.49
N GLU A 93 -12.65 8.12 -9.24
CA GLU A 93 -12.22 6.79 -8.75
C GLU A 93 -10.81 6.78 -8.13
N GLU A 94 -10.27 7.95 -7.81
CA GLU A 94 -8.92 8.13 -7.32
C GLU A 94 -8.86 9.32 -6.36
N CYS A 95 -8.03 9.21 -5.32
CA CYS A 95 -7.68 10.32 -4.45
C CYS A 95 -6.37 10.97 -4.90
N GLU A 96 -6.07 12.19 -4.46
CA GLU A 96 -4.80 12.86 -4.79
C GLU A 96 -3.53 12.07 -4.43
N CYS A 97 -3.63 11.10 -3.51
CA CYS A 97 -2.52 10.22 -3.19
C CYS A 97 -2.08 9.36 -4.39
N THR A 98 -2.97 9.05 -5.35
CA THR A 98 -2.56 8.33 -6.58
C THR A 98 -1.66 9.20 -7.44
N ALA A 99 -1.98 10.49 -7.58
CA ALA A 99 -1.22 11.43 -8.39
C ALA A 99 0.16 11.74 -7.80
N ARG A 100 0.28 11.73 -6.47
CA ARG A 100 1.56 12.00 -5.77
C ARG A 100 2.43 10.76 -5.59
N ARG A 101 1.91 9.56 -5.86
CA ARG A 101 2.67 8.32 -5.69
C ARG A 101 3.84 8.31 -6.68
N PRO A 102 5.09 8.16 -6.21
CA PRO A 102 6.22 7.98 -7.11
C PRO A 102 5.90 6.81 -8.05
N ARG A 103 5.79 7.11 -9.34
CA ARG A 103 5.78 6.05 -10.35
C ARG A 103 7.15 5.41 -10.32
N ILE A 104 7.20 4.08 -10.47
CA ILE A 104 8.47 3.38 -10.68
C ILE A 104 9.18 4.13 -11.82
N PRO A 105 10.40 4.66 -11.61
CA PRO A 105 11.16 5.25 -12.69
C PRO A 105 11.26 4.20 -13.79
N SER A 106 10.79 4.50 -15.00
CA SER A 106 11.23 3.76 -16.18
C SER A 106 12.74 3.80 -16.16
N GLU A 107 13.42 2.64 -16.23
CA GLU A 107 14.86 2.54 -15.97
C GLU A 107 15.62 3.76 -16.49
N LEU A 108 16.32 4.47 -15.59
CA LEU A 108 17.25 5.51 -16.01
C LEU A 108 18.16 4.88 -17.08
N PRO A 109 18.34 5.52 -18.26
CA PRO A 109 19.20 4.98 -19.30
C PRO A 109 20.53 4.60 -18.67
N ARG A 110 20.91 3.33 -18.78
CA ARG A 110 22.17 2.78 -18.25
C ARG A 110 23.26 3.82 -18.48
N GLN A 111 23.87 4.33 -17.40
CA GLN A 111 25.04 5.17 -17.50
C GLN A 111 26.04 4.43 -18.39
N VAL A 112 26.31 5.00 -19.56
CA VAL A 112 27.35 4.55 -20.47
C VAL A 112 28.62 4.57 -19.63
N ARG A 113 29.22 3.38 -19.43
CA ARG A 113 30.53 3.27 -18.76
C ARG A 113 31.48 4.18 -19.53
N LEU A 114 31.95 5.24 -18.87
CA LEU A 114 33.01 6.07 -19.43
C LEU A 114 34.24 5.18 -19.64
N PRO A 115 34.93 5.29 -20.79
CA PRO A 115 36.11 4.50 -21.04
C PRO A 115 37.18 4.87 -20.02
N MET A 116 37.65 3.88 -19.27
CA MET A 116 38.89 3.98 -18.49
C MET A 116 40.00 4.34 -19.48
N SER A 117 40.56 5.54 -19.32
CA SER A 117 41.75 6.00 -20.05
C SER A 117 42.99 5.27 -19.51
N PRO A 118 44.06 5.15 -20.32
CA PRO A 118 44.94 3.99 -20.40
C PRO A 118 45.82 3.73 -19.17
#